data_AF-A0A812KGT1-F1
#
_entry.id   AF-A0A812KGT1-F1
#
_cell.length_a   1.000
_cell.length_b   1.000
_cell.length_c   1.000
_cell.angle_alpha   90.00
_cell.angle_beta   90.00
_cell.angle_gamma   90.00
#
_symmetry.space_group_name_H-M   'P 1'
#
loop_
_entity.id
_entity.type
_entity.pdbx_description
1 polymer ?
#
loop_
_entity_poly.entity_id
_entity_poly.type
_entity_poly.pdbx_seq_one_letter_code
_entity_poly.pdbx_strand_id
1 'polypeptide(L)'
;MSDQISIAPAGRRLKLQREFGELLYKAGLWEEAVDQFLRVQEAAPSNIETMMALAQIFSKLGRTDGLVHLENQVMRICCDPEDFRLELELSSRLSKFRAEAEAVLTDIPLERRIENYAIWHLESVTAVSQHSAIYHLISKDLKRGTPNPRGRGRSVWSKVWHTTLLAEVGANAEGPLLWVERDYTPISTSQEWERGHCDLLVKVYKDGQATSWLSRQPLGTRIWLSQPLRTLGVPSLVPQSELNETGFRPASYLLLLAGTGIVVAEQVLHHTETGKCFGASPALTAPIRLIQSCRSDDVLMTSELLGWCNEAVQWYSVLLLFSL
;
A
#
# COMPACT_ATOMS: atom_id res chain seq x y z
N MET A 1 -8.64 -24.07 30.49
CA MET A 1 -8.03 -24.89 29.40
C MET A 1 -6.62 -24.40 29.06
N SER A 2 -6.39 -23.09 28.93
CA SER A 2 -5.04 -22.49 28.78
C SER A 2 -4.01 -22.97 29.82
N ASP A 3 -4.39 -22.99 31.11
CA ASP A 3 -3.49 -23.44 32.18
C ASP A 3 -3.10 -24.92 32.05
N GLN A 4 -3.99 -25.77 31.55
CA GLN A 4 -3.71 -27.20 31.35
C GLN A 4 -2.81 -27.47 30.13
N ILE A 5 -2.85 -26.61 29.12
CA ILE A 5 -1.96 -26.67 27.95
C ILE A 5 -0.52 -26.33 28.35
N SER A 6 -0.35 -25.35 29.24
CA SER A 6 0.98 -24.88 29.67
C SER A 6 1.79 -25.94 30.44
N ILE A 7 1.11 -26.88 31.12
CA ILE A 7 1.74 -27.90 31.98
C ILE A 7 1.82 -29.28 31.27
N ALA A 8 1.20 -29.44 30.11
CA ALA A 8 1.16 -30.73 29.40
C ALA A 8 2.49 -31.06 28.67
N PRO A 9 2.90 -32.35 28.63
CA PRO A 9 4.05 -32.80 27.84
C PRO A 9 3.81 -32.62 26.33
N ALA A 10 4.88 -32.40 25.55
CA ALA A 10 4.83 -31.89 24.16
C ALA A 10 3.81 -32.58 23.23
N GLY A 11 3.76 -33.91 23.20
CA GLY A 11 2.79 -34.63 22.35
C GLY A 11 1.33 -34.47 22.79
N ARG A 12 1.07 -34.36 24.09
CA ARG A 12 -0.28 -34.12 24.64
C ARG A 12 -0.66 -32.64 24.53
N ARG A 13 0.33 -31.74 24.55
CA ARG A 13 0.15 -30.29 24.39
C ARG A 13 -0.41 -29.94 23.01
N LEU A 14 0.14 -30.50 21.93
CA LEU A 14 -0.35 -30.24 20.57
C LEU A 14 -1.80 -30.69 20.38
N LYS A 15 -2.15 -31.86 20.92
CA LYS A 15 -3.53 -32.37 20.87
C LYS A 15 -4.49 -31.45 21.65
N LEU A 16 -4.11 -31.03 22.86
CA LEU A 16 -4.90 -30.10 23.66
C LEU A 16 -5.02 -28.71 23.02
N GLN A 17 -3.97 -28.23 22.34
CA GLN A 17 -4.00 -26.98 21.58
C GLN A 17 -4.96 -27.05 20.40
N ARG A 18 -4.96 -28.18 19.67
CA ARG A 18 -5.91 -28.41 18.58
C ARG A 18 -7.35 -28.46 19.08
N GLU A 19 -7.62 -29.24 20.13
CA GLU A 19 -8.95 -29.32 20.76
C GLU A 19 -9.41 -27.95 21.28
N PHE A 20 -8.49 -27.15 21.83
CA PHE A 20 -8.80 -25.80 22.26
C PHE A 20 -9.11 -24.87 21.07
N GLY A 21 -8.33 -24.93 20.00
CA GLY A 21 -8.60 -24.21 18.75
C GLY A 21 -9.97 -24.57 18.15
N GLU A 22 -10.35 -25.85 18.17
CA GLU A 22 -11.68 -26.30 17.72
C GLU A 22 -12.83 -25.73 18.58
N LEU A 23 -12.64 -25.66 19.90
CA LEU A 23 -13.63 -25.06 20.80
C LEU A 23 -13.76 -23.56 20.55
N LEU A 24 -12.65 -22.85 20.38
CA LEU A 24 -12.63 -21.42 20.04
C LEU A 24 -13.32 -21.16 18.70
N TYR A 25 -13.04 -21.99 17.70
CA TYR A 25 -13.70 -21.94 16.39
C TYR A 25 -15.22 -22.11 16.50
N LYS A 26 -15.68 -23.13 17.24
CA LYS A 26 -17.12 -23.38 17.48
C LYS A 26 -17.79 -22.26 18.29
N ALA A 27 -17.03 -21.57 19.14
CA ALA A 27 -17.49 -20.42 19.93
C ALA A 27 -17.52 -19.10 19.13
N GLY A 28 -17.07 -19.09 17.87
CA GLY A 28 -17.00 -17.88 17.05
C GLY A 28 -15.80 -16.97 17.32
N LEU A 29 -14.87 -17.41 18.19
CA LEU A 29 -13.64 -16.69 18.54
C LEU A 29 -12.54 -17.05 17.54
N TRP A 30 -12.71 -16.57 16.31
CA TRP A 30 -11.90 -17.00 15.17
C TRP A 30 -10.44 -16.54 15.25
N GLU A 31 -10.16 -15.34 15.75
CA GLU A 31 -8.79 -14.83 15.88
C GLU A 31 -7.99 -15.62 16.92
N GLU A 32 -8.61 -15.92 18.07
CA GLU A 32 -8.01 -16.74 19.10
C GLU A 32 -7.82 -18.18 18.62
N ALA A 33 -8.74 -18.69 17.79
CA ALA A 33 -8.58 -20.00 17.16
C ALA A 33 -7.36 -20.03 16.22
N VAL A 34 -7.14 -18.98 15.41
CA VAL A 34 -5.96 -18.87 14.52
C VAL A 34 -4.67 -19.00 15.33
N ASP A 35 -4.50 -18.28 16.44
CA ASP A 35 -3.29 -18.37 17.27
C ASP A 35 -3.02 -19.80 17.76
N GLN A 36 -4.07 -20.54 18.16
CA GLN A 36 -3.91 -21.92 18.60
C GLN A 36 -3.52 -22.86 17.45
N PHE A 37 -4.15 -22.73 16.27
CA PHE A 37 -3.83 -23.57 15.13
C PHE A 37 -2.48 -23.24 14.49
N LEU A 38 -2.03 -21.98 14.51
CA LEU A 38 -0.69 -21.61 14.04
C LEU A 38 0.41 -22.26 14.89
N ARG A 39 0.25 -22.32 16.22
CA ARG A 39 1.19 -23.01 17.11
C ARG A 39 1.25 -24.52 16.84
N VAL A 40 0.12 -25.13 16.45
CA VAL A 40 0.07 -26.53 16.02
C VAL A 40 0.77 -26.71 14.67
N GLN A 41 0.57 -25.77 13.74
CA GLN A 41 1.20 -25.77 12.42
C GLN A 41 2.72 -25.59 12.49
N GLU A 42 3.22 -24.74 13.38
CA GLU A 42 4.67 -24.57 13.63
C GLU A 42 5.33 -25.87 14.10
N ALA A 43 4.65 -26.65 14.94
CA ALA A 43 5.15 -27.92 15.45
C ALA A 43 4.96 -29.09 14.47
N ALA A 44 3.99 -28.99 13.55
CA ALA A 44 3.69 -30.00 12.54
C ALA A 44 3.35 -29.36 11.18
N PRO A 45 4.37 -28.87 10.42
CA PRO A 45 4.15 -28.06 9.21
C PRO A 45 3.48 -28.81 8.04
N SER A 46 3.50 -30.13 8.05
CA SER A 46 2.88 -30.99 7.03
C SER A 46 1.51 -31.52 7.44
N ASN A 47 0.93 -31.04 8.54
CA ASN A 47 -0.36 -31.51 9.02
C ASN A 47 -1.53 -30.91 8.23
N ILE A 48 -2.00 -31.66 7.24
CA ILE A 48 -3.11 -31.28 6.35
C ILE A 48 -4.39 -30.94 7.13
N GLU A 49 -4.71 -31.65 8.21
CA GLU A 49 -5.91 -31.34 9.02
C GLU A 49 -5.82 -29.94 9.64
N THR A 50 -4.64 -29.56 10.12
CA THR A 50 -4.40 -28.23 10.72
C THR A 50 -4.46 -27.14 9.66
N MET A 51 -3.90 -27.40 8.48
CA MET A 51 -4.00 -26.49 7.33
C MET A 51 -5.45 -26.29 6.88
N MET A 52 -6.26 -27.35 6.85
CA MET A 52 -7.68 -27.24 6.49
C MET A 52 -8.49 -26.51 7.55
N ALA A 53 -8.18 -26.67 8.84
CA ALA A 53 -8.79 -25.89 9.91
C ALA A 53 -8.43 -24.40 9.77
N LEU A 54 -7.16 -24.07 9.51
CA LEU A 54 -6.72 -22.70 9.26
C LEU A 54 -7.39 -22.10 8.02
N ALA A 55 -7.49 -22.86 6.92
CA ALA A 55 -8.16 -22.40 5.70
C ALA A 55 -9.64 -22.09 5.94
N GLN A 56 -10.34 -22.93 6.71
CA GLN A 56 -11.72 -22.69 7.09
C GLN A 56 -11.87 -21.45 7.98
N ILE A 57 -10.94 -21.23 8.91
CA ILE A 57 -10.97 -20.03 9.78
C ILE A 57 -10.65 -18.77 8.97
N PHE A 58 -9.67 -18.84 8.06
CA PHE A 58 -9.33 -17.74 7.16
C PHE A 58 -10.48 -17.41 6.20
N SER A 59 -11.29 -18.38 5.77
CA SER A 59 -12.48 -18.10 4.98
C SER A 59 -13.52 -17.29 5.77
N LYS A 60 -13.74 -17.62 7.04
CA LYS A 60 -14.63 -16.87 7.94
C LYS A 60 -14.12 -15.46 8.25
N LEU A 61 -12.81 -15.28 8.33
CA LEU A 61 -12.17 -13.98 8.57
C LEU A 61 -11.97 -13.13 7.31
N GLY A 62 -12.29 -13.64 6.12
CA GLY A 62 -12.02 -12.95 4.85
C GLY A 62 -10.52 -12.79 4.53
N ARG A 63 -9.64 -13.60 5.14
CA ARG A 63 -8.18 -13.52 4.98
C ARG A 63 -7.71 -14.32 3.77
N THR A 64 -7.80 -13.74 2.58
CA THR A 64 -7.37 -14.39 1.32
C THR A 64 -5.88 -14.70 1.27
N ASP A 65 -5.04 -13.89 1.90
CA ASP A 65 -3.58 -14.05 1.85
C ASP A 65 -3.11 -15.30 2.61
N GLY A 66 -3.76 -15.57 3.76
CA GLY A 66 -3.53 -16.80 4.53
C GLY A 66 -3.93 -18.05 3.74
N LEU A 67 -4.99 -17.97 2.93
CA LEU A 67 -5.40 -19.06 2.03
C LEU A 67 -4.39 -19.31 0.92
N VAL A 68 -3.88 -18.26 0.27
CA VAL A 68 -2.84 -18.39 -0.76
C VAL A 68 -1.55 -18.99 -0.17
N HIS A 69 -1.20 -18.63 1.06
CA HIS A 69 -0.06 -19.22 1.73
C HIS A 69 -0.25 -20.74 1.96
N LEU A 70 -1.43 -21.15 2.41
CA LEU A 70 -1.76 -22.56 2.61
C LEU A 70 -1.81 -23.35 1.30
N GLU A 71 -2.36 -22.78 0.22
CA GLU A 71 -2.33 -23.38 -1.13
C GLU A 71 -0.90 -23.67 -1.56
N ASN A 72 0.01 -22.70 -1.43
CA ASN A 72 1.42 -22.89 -1.77
C ASN A 72 2.11 -23.95 -0.92
N GLN A 73 1.73 -24.09 0.35
CA GLN A 73 2.26 -25.14 1.22
C GLN A 73 1.73 -26.52 0.83
N VAL A 74 0.44 -26.67 0.50
CA VAL A 74 -0.15 -27.93 0.04
C VAL A 74 0.53 -28.40 -1.25
N MET A 75 0.73 -27.49 -2.22
CA MET A 75 1.42 -27.80 -3.48
C MET A 75 2.84 -28.33 -3.27
N ARG A 76 3.53 -27.87 -2.21
CA ARG A 76 4.87 -28.37 -1.86
C ARG A 76 4.87 -29.74 -1.18
N ILE A 77 3.77 -30.09 -0.52
CA ILE A 77 3.63 -31.37 0.18
C ILE A 77 3.20 -32.47 -0.80
N CYS A 78 2.31 -32.18 -1.75
CA CYS A 78 1.74 -33.15 -2.69
C CYS A 78 2.57 -33.36 -3.98
N CYS A 79 3.90 -33.28 -3.92
CA CYS A 79 4.77 -33.38 -5.10
C CYS A 79 4.91 -34.80 -5.68
N ASP A 80 4.31 -35.83 -5.07
CA ASP A 80 4.38 -37.22 -5.54
C ASP A 80 3.21 -37.62 -6.46
N PRO A 81 3.43 -38.42 -7.52
CA PRO A 81 2.40 -38.79 -8.50
C PRO A 81 1.20 -39.57 -7.93
N GLU A 82 1.34 -40.24 -6.77
CA GLU A 82 0.24 -40.95 -6.10
C GLU A 82 -0.68 -40.00 -5.30
N ASP A 83 -0.23 -38.79 -4.99
CA ASP A 83 -0.98 -37.79 -4.21
C ASP A 83 -1.93 -36.93 -5.06
N PHE A 84 -1.97 -37.14 -6.38
CA PHE A 84 -2.80 -36.35 -7.31
C PHE A 84 -4.28 -36.27 -6.90
N ARG A 85 -4.83 -37.34 -6.29
CA ARG A 85 -6.22 -37.34 -5.80
C ARG A 85 -6.39 -36.45 -4.56
N LEU A 86 -5.43 -36.48 -3.65
CA LEU A 86 -5.42 -35.66 -2.44
C LEU A 86 -5.19 -34.18 -2.80
N GLU A 87 -4.29 -33.91 -3.74
CA GLU A 87 -4.06 -32.57 -4.30
C GLU A 87 -5.35 -31.98 -4.88
N LEU A 88 -6.07 -32.75 -5.71
CA LEU A 88 -7.32 -32.30 -6.32
C LEU A 88 -8.41 -32.03 -5.28
N GLU A 89 -8.52 -32.87 -4.25
CA GLU A 89 -9.47 -32.68 -3.15
C GLU A 89 -9.15 -31.41 -2.35
N LEU A 90 -7.89 -31.21 -1.99
CA LEU A 90 -7.45 -30.04 -1.22
C LEU A 90 -7.60 -28.76 -2.02
N SER A 91 -7.21 -28.76 -3.30
CA SER A 91 -7.36 -27.62 -4.21
C SER A 91 -8.83 -27.23 -4.40
N SER A 92 -9.72 -28.22 -4.56
CA SER A 92 -11.17 -27.98 -4.61
C SER A 92 -11.71 -27.35 -3.33
N ARG A 93 -11.28 -27.83 -2.15
CA ARG A 93 -11.70 -27.26 -0.87
C ARG A 93 -11.13 -25.86 -0.61
N LEU A 94 -9.88 -25.61 -0.97
CA LEU A 94 -9.23 -24.30 -0.84
C LEU A 94 -9.86 -23.25 -1.77
N SER A 95 -10.18 -23.62 -3.01
CA SER A 95 -10.89 -22.74 -3.94
C SER A 95 -12.29 -22.37 -3.42
N LYS A 96 -13.01 -23.30 -2.78
CA LYS A 96 -14.27 -23.01 -2.09
C LYS A 96 -14.07 -22.02 -0.94
N PHE A 97 -13.07 -22.24 -0.09
CA PHE A 97 -12.76 -21.33 1.03
C PHE A 97 -12.34 -19.95 0.55
N ARG A 98 -11.65 -19.85 -0.58
CA ARG A 98 -11.31 -18.59 -1.22
C ARG A 98 -12.56 -17.85 -1.69
N ALA A 99 -13.48 -18.54 -2.36
CA ALA A 99 -14.76 -17.94 -2.77
C ALA A 99 -15.58 -17.47 -1.55
N GLU A 100 -15.57 -18.23 -0.45
CA GLU A 100 -16.19 -17.82 0.82
C GLU A 100 -15.50 -16.59 1.44
N ALA A 101 -14.17 -16.54 1.43
CA ALA A 101 -13.39 -15.39 1.93
C ALA A 101 -13.65 -14.13 1.11
N GLU A 102 -13.69 -14.27 -0.22
CA GLU A 102 -14.01 -13.19 -1.16
C GLU A 102 -15.45 -12.72 -0.97
N ALA A 103 -16.39 -13.64 -0.70
CA ALA A 103 -17.76 -13.30 -0.34
C ALA A 103 -17.83 -12.52 0.98
N VAL A 104 -17.06 -12.92 2.01
CA VAL A 104 -16.93 -12.17 3.27
C VAL A 104 -16.36 -10.78 3.02
N LEU A 105 -15.34 -10.63 2.15
CA LEU A 105 -14.80 -9.31 1.77
C LEU A 105 -15.83 -8.43 1.05
N THR A 106 -16.74 -9.02 0.27
CA THR A 106 -17.85 -8.28 -0.37
C THR A 106 -19.00 -7.97 0.58
N ASP A 107 -19.14 -8.72 1.68
CA ASP A 107 -20.25 -8.64 2.65
C ASP A 107 -19.80 -8.06 4.02
N ILE A 108 -18.59 -7.49 4.12
CA ILE A 108 -18.16 -6.76 5.32
C ILE A 108 -19.13 -5.57 5.50
N PRO A 109 -19.84 -5.47 6.64
CA PRO A 109 -20.70 -4.34 6.92
C PRO A 109 -19.92 -3.03 6.80
N LEU A 110 -20.56 -2.05 6.16
CA LEU A 110 -20.13 -0.67 5.85
C LEU A 110 -19.69 0.17 7.08
N GLU A 111 -19.56 -0.43 8.26
CA GLU A 111 -19.65 0.23 9.57
C GLU A 111 -18.30 0.71 10.16
N ARG A 112 -17.17 0.49 9.47
CA ARG A 112 -15.88 1.13 9.81
C ARG A 112 -15.22 1.78 8.60
N ARG A 113 -16.00 2.46 7.77
CA ARG A 113 -15.42 3.36 6.78
C ARG A 113 -14.96 4.65 7.46
N ILE A 114 -13.70 5.00 7.25
CA ILE A 114 -13.19 6.31 7.63
C ILE A 114 -13.62 7.27 6.51
N GLU A 115 -14.31 8.35 6.88
CA GLU A 115 -14.80 9.34 5.92
C GLU A 115 -13.63 9.92 5.12
N ASN A 116 -13.79 10.05 3.79
CA ASN A 116 -12.75 10.49 2.86
C ASN A 116 -11.53 9.57 2.73
N TYR A 117 -11.57 8.33 3.23
CA TYR A 117 -10.54 7.32 2.98
C TYR A 117 -11.07 6.15 2.16
N ALA A 118 -10.17 5.54 1.42
CA ALA A 118 -10.41 4.33 0.67
C ALA A 118 -9.39 3.25 1.04
N ILE A 119 -9.81 2.02 0.81
CA ILE A 119 -8.99 0.84 1.07
C ILE A 119 -8.10 0.55 -0.14
N TRP A 120 -6.81 0.39 0.11
CA TRP A 120 -5.78 -0.05 -0.82
C TRP A 120 -5.12 -1.32 -0.28
N HIS A 121 -4.50 -2.09 -1.16
CA HIS A 121 -3.76 -3.30 -0.80
C HIS A 121 -2.33 -3.17 -1.30
N LEU A 122 -1.37 -3.53 -0.46
CA LEU A 122 0.03 -3.60 -0.85
C LEU A 122 0.26 -4.77 -1.79
N GLU A 123 0.49 -4.50 -3.08
CA GLU A 123 0.69 -5.52 -4.10
C GLU A 123 2.14 -5.99 -4.16
N SER A 124 3.09 -5.05 -4.21
CA SER A 124 4.52 -5.35 -4.26
C SER A 124 5.37 -4.21 -3.70
N VAL A 125 6.66 -4.48 -3.46
CA VAL A 125 7.64 -3.49 -2.98
C VAL A 125 8.91 -3.60 -3.81
N THR A 126 9.35 -2.49 -4.39
CA THR A 126 10.59 -2.40 -5.16
C THR A 126 11.63 -1.63 -4.34
N ALA A 127 12.73 -2.29 -3.96
CA ALA A 127 13.84 -1.62 -3.29
C ALA A 127 14.52 -0.62 -4.23
N VAL A 128 14.73 0.61 -3.78
CA VAL A 128 15.42 1.67 -4.54
C VAL A 128 16.83 1.89 -4.01
N SER A 129 16.98 1.90 -2.69
CA SER A 129 18.26 2.05 -2.00
C SER A 129 18.23 1.28 -0.67
N GLN A 130 19.31 1.36 0.11
CA GLN A 130 19.32 0.85 1.49
C GLN A 130 18.26 1.51 2.38
N HIS A 131 17.82 2.72 2.02
CA HIS A 131 16.95 3.55 2.85
C HIS A 131 15.59 3.82 2.20
N SER A 132 15.36 3.40 0.96
CA SER A 132 14.18 3.83 0.20
C SER A 132 13.61 2.67 -0.63
N ALA A 133 12.28 2.64 -0.75
CA ALA A 133 11.55 1.66 -1.56
C ALA A 133 10.29 2.29 -2.16
N ILE A 134 9.84 1.73 -3.29
CA ILE A 134 8.55 2.02 -3.90
C ILE A 134 7.55 0.98 -3.42
N TYR A 135 6.44 1.45 -2.88
CA TYR A 135 5.32 0.63 -2.46
C TYR A 135 4.23 0.71 -3.52
N HIS A 136 3.94 -0.43 -4.15
CA HIS A 136 2.95 -0.55 -5.21
C HIS A 136 1.61 -0.95 -4.61
N LEU A 137 0.61 -0.09 -4.73
CA LEU A 137 -0.70 -0.23 -4.11
C LEU A 137 -1.79 -0.38 -5.15
N ILE A 138 -2.72 -1.29 -4.91
CA ILE A 138 -3.89 -1.50 -5.77
C ILE A 138 -5.20 -1.33 -5.00
N SER A 139 -6.23 -0.81 -5.67
CA SER A 139 -7.56 -0.65 -5.08
C SER A 139 -8.68 -0.87 -6.07
N LYS A 140 -9.69 -1.63 -5.63
CA LYS A 140 -11.00 -1.73 -6.30
C LYS A 140 -12.05 -0.82 -5.66
N ASP A 141 -11.70 -0.08 -4.59
CA ASP A 141 -12.65 0.77 -3.87
C ASP A 141 -13.03 1.99 -4.72
N LEU A 142 -14.30 2.05 -5.15
CA LEU A 142 -14.84 3.16 -5.94
C LEU A 142 -14.88 4.49 -5.16
N LYS A 143 -14.72 4.46 -3.82
CA LYS A 143 -14.65 5.66 -2.97
C LYS A 143 -13.24 6.26 -2.84
N ARG A 144 -12.23 5.71 -3.53
CA ARG A 144 -10.87 6.29 -3.62
C ARG A 144 -10.82 7.72 -4.13
N GLY A 145 -11.95 8.24 -4.61
CA GLY A 145 -12.05 9.56 -5.19
C GLY A 145 -11.24 9.61 -6.48
N THR A 146 -11.06 10.82 -6.96
CA THR A 146 -10.22 11.05 -8.14
C THR A 146 -9.43 12.33 -7.91
N PRO A 147 -8.15 12.38 -8.32
CA PRO A 147 -7.44 13.64 -8.43
C PRO A 147 -8.17 14.61 -9.36
N ASN A 148 -9.05 14.13 -10.24
CA ASN A 148 -9.85 14.88 -11.19
C ASN A 148 -11.37 14.73 -10.96
N PRO A 149 -11.95 15.31 -9.88
CA PRO A 149 -13.39 15.22 -9.62
C PRO A 149 -14.16 15.91 -10.76
N ARG A 150 -14.92 15.12 -11.54
CA ARG A 150 -15.74 15.64 -12.64
C ARG A 150 -16.82 16.59 -12.10
N GLY A 151 -16.68 17.88 -12.41
CA GLY A 151 -17.83 18.70 -12.77
C GLY A 151 -18.23 18.40 -14.22
N ARG A 152 -19.47 18.67 -14.63
CA ARG A 152 -19.98 18.49 -16.02
C ARG A 152 -19.33 19.45 -17.06
N GLY A 153 -18.06 19.80 -16.89
CA GLY A 153 -17.27 20.60 -17.82
C GLY A 153 -15.86 20.05 -17.91
N ARG A 154 -15.17 20.33 -19.02
CA ARG A 154 -13.73 20.09 -19.15
C ARG A 154 -13.05 20.60 -17.88
N SER A 155 -12.42 19.71 -17.12
CA SER A 155 -11.66 20.09 -15.94
C SER A 155 -10.52 21.01 -16.40
N VAL A 156 -10.62 22.30 -16.07
CA VAL A 156 -9.61 23.33 -16.39
C VAL A 156 -8.53 23.38 -15.31
N TRP A 157 -8.63 22.55 -14.27
CA TRP A 157 -7.88 22.70 -13.04
C TRP A 157 -6.85 21.57 -12.90
N SER A 158 -5.66 21.84 -13.42
CA SER A 158 -4.45 21.09 -13.09
C SER A 158 -4.02 21.39 -11.65
N LYS A 159 -3.66 20.36 -10.90
CA LYS A 159 -3.14 20.48 -9.53
C LYS A 159 -2.05 19.46 -9.26
N VAL A 160 -1.14 19.81 -8.36
CA VAL A 160 -0.29 18.83 -7.67
C VAL A 160 -1.08 18.34 -6.45
N TRP A 161 -0.94 17.06 -6.11
CA TRP A 161 -1.75 16.43 -5.08
C TRP A 161 -0.96 15.45 -4.22
N HIS A 162 -1.50 15.18 -3.04
CA HIS A 162 -1.01 14.17 -2.11
C HIS A 162 -2.19 13.35 -1.59
N THR A 163 -1.87 12.26 -0.90
CA THR A 163 -2.81 11.46 -0.13
C THR A 163 -2.24 11.23 1.27
N THR A 164 -3.11 11.17 2.26
CA THR A 164 -2.75 10.86 3.64
C THR A 164 -2.87 9.37 3.87
N LEU A 165 -1.78 8.74 4.29
CA LEU A 165 -1.73 7.34 4.71
C LEU A 165 -1.98 7.25 6.21
N LEU A 166 -2.81 6.30 6.63
CA LEU A 166 -2.99 5.93 8.04
C LEU A 166 -2.16 4.69 8.36
N ALA A 167 -1.09 4.87 9.12
CA ALA A 167 -0.24 3.78 9.58
C ALA A 167 -0.74 3.26 10.93
N GLU A 168 -1.23 2.03 10.99
CA GLU A 168 -1.77 1.38 12.21
C GLU A 168 -0.64 0.94 13.15
N VAL A 169 0.03 1.91 13.79
CA VAL A 169 1.19 1.69 14.67
C VAL A 169 0.82 1.27 16.09
N GLY A 170 -0.46 1.30 16.46
CA GLY A 170 -0.94 1.07 17.81
C GLY A 170 -0.83 2.32 18.69
N ALA A 171 -0.71 2.12 20.01
CA ALA A 171 -0.54 3.22 20.97
C ALA A 171 0.74 4.01 20.63
N ASN A 172 0.58 5.31 20.41
CA ASN A 172 1.67 6.21 20.00
C ASN A 172 1.60 7.54 20.75
N ALA A 173 2.65 8.35 20.60
CA ALA A 173 2.76 9.64 21.28
C ALA A 173 2.14 10.82 20.50
N GLU A 174 1.68 10.62 19.27
CA GLU A 174 1.20 11.69 18.38
C GLU A 174 -0.30 12.00 18.57
N GLY A 175 -1.05 11.08 19.17
CA GLY A 175 -2.45 11.32 19.47
C GLY A 175 -3.15 10.14 20.15
N PRO A 176 -4.46 10.30 20.44
CA PRO A 176 -5.25 9.26 21.10
C PRO A 176 -5.62 8.09 20.17
N LEU A 177 -5.38 8.22 18.86
CA LEU A 177 -5.72 7.23 17.86
C LEU A 177 -4.61 6.18 17.71
N LEU A 178 -4.98 4.96 17.32
CA LEU A 178 -4.04 3.85 17.11
C LEU A 178 -3.27 3.95 15.78
N TRP A 179 -3.45 5.04 15.04
CA TRP A 179 -2.76 5.30 13.80
C TRP A 179 -2.02 6.63 13.83
N VAL A 180 -1.01 6.70 12.97
CA VAL A 180 -0.26 7.91 12.66
C VAL A 180 -0.55 8.31 11.22
N GLU A 181 -0.83 9.59 11.00
CA GLU A 181 -1.17 10.14 9.68
C GLU A 181 0.07 10.74 9.02
N ARG A 182 0.30 10.42 7.74
CA ARG A 182 1.40 11.00 6.98
C ARG A 182 0.99 11.27 5.54
N ASP A 183 1.34 12.45 5.05
CA ASP A 183 1.08 12.83 3.67
C ASP A 183 2.18 12.31 2.75
N TYR A 184 1.76 11.71 1.65
CA TYR A 184 2.63 11.25 0.58
C TYR A 184 2.15 11.80 -0.75
N THR A 185 3.09 12.27 -1.56
CA THR A 185 2.87 12.62 -2.96
C THR A 185 3.18 11.39 -3.79
N PRO A 186 2.18 10.76 -4.44
CA PRO A 186 2.42 9.57 -5.26
C PRO A 186 3.27 9.90 -6.48
N ILE A 187 4.10 8.94 -6.89
CA ILE A 187 4.88 8.98 -8.14
C ILE A 187 4.04 8.48 -9.32
N SER A 188 3.05 7.63 -9.06
CA SER A 188 2.04 7.23 -10.05
C SER A 188 1.23 8.43 -10.56
N THR A 189 0.85 8.38 -11.84
CA THR A 189 -0.02 9.35 -12.50
C THR A 189 -1.45 9.32 -11.94
N SER A 190 -2.21 10.39 -12.19
CA SER A 190 -3.63 10.42 -11.84
C SER A 190 -4.46 9.39 -12.60
N GLN A 191 -4.06 9.05 -13.84
CA GLN A 191 -4.74 8.03 -14.63
C GLN A 191 -4.57 6.64 -14.01
N GLU A 192 -3.38 6.35 -13.48
CA GLU A 192 -3.11 5.12 -12.73
C GLU A 192 -3.95 5.08 -11.44
N TRP A 193 -4.02 6.18 -10.68
CA TRP A 193 -4.91 6.28 -9.52
C TRP A 193 -6.38 5.99 -9.88
N GLU A 194 -6.87 6.58 -10.97
CA GLU A 194 -8.23 6.35 -11.46
C GLU A 194 -8.46 4.89 -11.88
N ARG A 195 -7.43 4.20 -12.35
CA ARG A 195 -7.46 2.75 -12.65
C ARG A 195 -7.27 1.88 -11.41
N GLY A 196 -7.02 2.47 -10.25
CA GLY A 196 -6.84 1.77 -8.99
C GLY A 196 -5.40 1.34 -8.71
N HIS A 197 -4.43 2.10 -9.19
CA HIS A 197 -3.00 1.88 -8.98
C HIS A 197 -2.34 3.12 -8.36
N CYS A 198 -1.50 2.95 -7.34
CA CYS A 198 -0.81 4.03 -6.66
C CYS A 198 0.59 3.59 -6.22
N ASP A 199 1.60 4.36 -6.61
CA ASP A 199 2.98 4.11 -6.21
C ASP A 199 3.46 5.20 -5.26
N LEU A 200 4.00 4.77 -4.12
CA LEU A 200 4.58 5.65 -3.11
C LEU A 200 6.09 5.37 -2.98
N LEU A 201 6.93 6.34 -3.34
CA LEU A 201 8.36 6.30 -3.03
C LEU A 201 8.58 6.79 -1.59
N VAL A 202 8.99 5.88 -0.71
CA VAL A 202 9.12 6.14 0.72
C VAL A 202 10.53 5.87 1.20
N LYS A 203 11.08 6.82 1.95
CA LYS A 203 12.32 6.66 2.71
C LYS A 203 12.02 6.11 4.09
N VAL A 204 12.63 4.98 4.43
CA VAL A 204 12.45 4.26 5.69
C VAL A 204 13.44 4.80 6.73
N TYR A 205 12.89 5.51 7.72
CA TYR A 205 13.67 6.00 8.86
C TYR A 205 13.58 5.02 10.02
N LYS A 206 14.73 4.72 10.65
CA LYS A 206 14.84 3.80 11.80
C LYS A 206 13.85 4.10 12.93
N ASP A 207 13.66 5.39 13.22
CA ASP A 207 12.78 5.87 14.29
C ASP A 207 11.46 6.46 13.74
N GLY A 208 11.24 6.36 12.41
CA GLY A 208 10.01 6.83 11.77
C GLY A 208 8.88 5.83 11.99
N GLN A 209 7.88 6.19 12.81
CA GLN A 209 6.77 5.29 13.17
C GLN A 209 6.03 4.74 11.94
N ALA A 210 5.53 5.63 11.08
CA ALA A 210 4.77 5.24 9.89
C ALA A 210 5.62 4.47 8.86
N THR A 211 6.86 4.92 8.62
CA THR A 211 7.73 4.29 7.62
C THR A 211 8.25 2.93 8.07
N SER A 212 8.57 2.78 9.36
CA SER A 212 8.96 1.49 9.96
C SER A 212 7.78 0.53 10.07
N TRP A 213 6.57 1.04 10.27
CA TRP A 213 5.37 0.23 10.16
C TRP A 213 5.18 -0.26 8.73
N LEU A 214 5.20 0.65 7.74
CA LEU A 214 4.98 0.32 6.33
C LEU A 214 6.01 -0.70 5.81
N SER A 215 7.28 -0.58 6.21
CA SER A 215 8.35 -1.50 5.79
C SER A 215 8.23 -2.92 6.33
N ARG A 216 7.37 -3.16 7.31
CA ARG A 216 7.13 -4.48 7.92
C ARG A 216 5.84 -5.15 7.45
N GLN A 217 5.06 -4.47 6.60
CA GLN A 217 3.78 -5.00 6.16
C GLN A 217 3.96 -6.12 5.14
N PRO A 218 3.29 -7.27 5.30
CA PRO A 218 3.25 -8.29 4.26
C PRO A 218 2.48 -7.80 3.02
N LEU A 219 2.72 -8.42 1.87
CA LEU A 219 1.89 -8.21 0.69
C LEU A 219 0.43 -8.62 0.98
N GLY A 220 -0.52 -7.95 0.34
CA GLY A 220 -1.95 -8.05 0.63
C GLY A 220 -2.43 -7.17 1.78
N THR A 221 -1.51 -6.57 2.56
CA THR A 221 -1.89 -5.70 3.68
C THR A 221 -2.81 -4.57 3.24
N ARG A 222 -3.89 -4.41 4.00
CA ARG A 222 -4.85 -3.32 3.86
C ARG A 222 -4.24 -2.00 4.34
N ILE A 223 -4.26 -0.99 3.50
CA ILE A 223 -3.76 0.36 3.77
C ILE A 223 -4.88 1.36 3.51
N TRP A 224 -5.09 2.29 4.43
CA TRP A 224 -6.01 3.40 4.24
C TRP A 224 -5.28 4.58 3.65
N LEU A 225 -5.77 5.05 2.50
CA LEU A 225 -5.33 6.29 1.87
C LEU A 225 -6.52 7.25 1.77
N SER A 226 -6.29 8.52 2.07
CA SER A 226 -7.29 9.55 1.87
C SER A 226 -7.57 9.72 0.38
N GLN A 227 -8.73 10.30 0.07
CA GLN A 227 -8.95 10.85 -1.26
C GLN A 227 -7.86 11.89 -1.58
N PRO A 228 -7.51 12.06 -2.86
CA PRO A 228 -6.47 13.00 -3.28
C PRO A 228 -6.76 14.43 -2.81
N LEU A 229 -5.85 14.97 -2.01
CA LEU A 229 -5.87 16.34 -1.52
C LEU A 229 -4.98 17.21 -2.42
N ARG A 230 -5.44 18.44 -2.69
CA ARG A 230 -4.64 19.40 -3.48
C ARG A 230 -3.49 19.92 -2.62
N THR A 231 -2.27 19.86 -3.17
CA THR A 231 -1.09 20.51 -2.59
C THR A 231 -0.93 21.93 -3.16
N LEU A 232 -0.80 22.04 -4.48
CA LEU A 232 -0.57 23.32 -5.18
C LEU A 232 -1.48 23.43 -6.40
N GLY A 233 -1.93 24.64 -6.70
CA GLY A 233 -2.62 24.94 -7.96
C GLY A 233 -1.64 25.11 -9.11
N VAL A 234 -2.02 24.69 -10.31
CA VAL A 234 -1.23 24.88 -11.54
C VAL A 234 -2.00 25.86 -12.44
N PRO A 235 -1.33 26.81 -13.14
CA PRO A 235 0.13 26.93 -13.32
C PRO A 235 0.88 27.65 -12.20
N SER A 236 0.22 28.34 -11.29
CA SER A 236 0.88 29.24 -10.34
C SER A 236 1.85 28.56 -9.37
N LEU A 237 1.67 27.26 -9.09
CA LEU A 237 2.35 26.49 -8.04
C LEU A 237 2.25 27.13 -6.65
N VAL A 238 1.10 27.76 -6.35
CA VAL A 238 0.79 28.34 -5.03
C VAL A 238 -0.26 27.51 -4.27
N PRO A 239 -0.25 27.55 -2.93
CA PRO A 239 -1.30 26.93 -2.11
C PRO A 239 -2.69 27.48 -2.41
N GLN A 240 -3.73 26.70 -2.09
CA GLN A 240 -5.11 27.06 -2.42
C GLN A 240 -5.56 28.39 -1.79
N SER A 241 -5.10 28.70 -0.59
CA SER A 241 -5.40 29.96 0.10
C SER A 241 -5.00 31.19 -0.71
N GLU A 242 -4.01 31.07 -1.59
CA GLU A 242 -3.42 32.17 -2.37
C GLU A 242 -3.92 32.21 -3.83
N LEU A 243 -4.63 31.17 -4.28
CA LEU A 243 -5.12 31.06 -5.66
C LEU A 243 -6.18 32.11 -6.01
N ASN A 244 -7.01 32.51 -5.04
CA ASN A 244 -8.12 33.43 -5.29
C ASN A 244 -7.67 34.89 -5.50
N GLU A 245 -6.43 35.23 -5.15
CA GLU A 245 -6.00 36.64 -5.07
C GLU A 245 -5.16 37.12 -6.25
N THR A 246 -4.46 36.24 -6.97
CA THR A 246 -3.27 36.71 -7.71
C THR A 246 -3.28 36.48 -9.22
N GLY A 247 -4.06 35.53 -9.76
CA GLY A 247 -3.95 35.16 -11.18
C GLY A 247 -2.49 34.87 -11.62
N PHE A 248 -1.64 34.51 -10.65
CA PHE A 248 -0.19 34.53 -10.77
C PHE A 248 0.29 33.53 -11.83
N ARG A 249 1.13 34.01 -12.75
CA ARG A 249 1.74 33.19 -13.81
C ARG A 249 3.24 33.44 -13.82
N PRO A 250 4.02 32.56 -13.17
CA PRO A 250 5.48 32.69 -13.14
C PRO A 250 6.08 32.70 -14.55
N ALA A 251 7.08 33.56 -14.75
CA ALA A 251 7.91 33.53 -15.96
C ALA A 251 8.91 32.37 -15.94
N SER A 252 9.19 31.78 -14.76
CA SER A 252 10.00 30.59 -14.57
C SER A 252 9.74 29.98 -13.19
N TYR A 253 10.07 28.71 -13.02
CA TYR A 253 10.01 27.99 -11.75
C TYR A 253 11.40 27.54 -11.31
N LEU A 254 11.64 27.58 -10.00
CA LEU A 254 12.81 26.99 -9.36
C LEU A 254 12.34 26.02 -8.28
N LEU A 255 12.59 24.73 -8.48
CA LEU A 255 12.29 23.67 -7.53
C LEU A 255 13.54 23.39 -6.71
N LEU A 256 13.48 23.65 -5.41
CA LEU A 256 14.53 23.32 -4.44
C LEU A 256 14.08 22.13 -3.62
N LEU A 257 14.62 20.96 -3.94
CA LEU A 257 14.15 19.67 -3.43
C LEU A 257 15.28 18.95 -2.68
N ALA A 258 14.89 18.12 -1.71
CA ALA A 258 15.84 17.30 -0.98
C ALA A 258 15.24 15.94 -0.59
N GLY A 259 16.06 14.89 -0.66
CA GLY A 259 15.64 13.52 -0.33
C GLY A 259 14.37 13.12 -1.08
N THR A 260 13.37 12.61 -0.34
CA THR A 260 12.08 12.20 -0.91
C THR A 260 11.23 13.36 -1.44
N GLY A 261 11.58 14.62 -1.16
CA GLY A 261 10.89 15.77 -1.76
C GLY A 261 10.94 15.79 -3.30
N ILE A 262 11.85 15.00 -3.91
CA ILE A 262 11.96 14.87 -5.35
C ILE A 262 10.67 14.37 -6.03
N VAL A 263 9.83 13.59 -5.34
CA VAL A 263 8.58 13.05 -5.91
C VAL A 263 7.62 14.15 -6.40
N VAL A 264 7.73 15.35 -5.83
CA VAL A 264 6.93 16.51 -6.26
C VAL A 264 7.33 16.96 -7.67
N ALA A 265 8.60 16.81 -8.04
CA ALA A 265 9.09 17.20 -9.36
C ALA A 265 8.36 16.44 -10.46
N GLU A 266 8.14 15.13 -10.28
CA GLU A 266 7.45 14.30 -11.26
C GLU A 266 6.01 14.77 -11.48
N GLN A 267 5.25 15.01 -10.42
CA GLN A 267 3.90 15.55 -10.58
C GLN A 267 3.89 16.94 -11.23
N VAL A 268 4.84 17.82 -10.90
CA VAL A 268 4.97 19.14 -11.52
C VAL A 268 5.28 19.00 -13.01
N LEU A 269 6.28 18.18 -13.36
CA LEU A 269 6.72 17.98 -14.74
C LEU A 269 5.66 17.26 -15.58
N HIS A 270 4.80 16.42 -15.00
CA HIS A 270 3.65 15.88 -15.72
C HIS A 270 2.72 16.97 -16.28
N HIS A 271 2.70 18.19 -15.72
CA HIS A 271 1.92 19.31 -16.24
C HIS A 271 2.54 20.02 -17.45
N THR A 272 3.75 19.63 -17.88
CA THR A 272 4.39 20.15 -19.10
C THR A 272 4.14 19.24 -20.31
N GLU A 273 3.64 18.02 -20.10
CA GLU A 273 3.42 17.02 -21.15
C GLU A 273 1.94 16.79 -21.44
N THR A 274 1.50 16.93 -22.70
CA THR A 274 0.09 16.77 -23.09
C THR A 274 -0.52 15.41 -22.71
N GLY A 275 0.27 14.33 -22.70
CA GLY A 275 -0.20 12.98 -22.38
C GLY A 275 -0.26 12.65 -20.89
N LYS A 276 0.47 13.41 -20.05
CA LYS A 276 0.55 13.20 -18.60
C LYS A 276 -0.15 14.31 -17.81
N CYS A 277 -0.40 15.47 -18.43
CA CYS A 277 -1.04 16.60 -17.80
C CYS A 277 -2.55 16.41 -17.61
N PHE A 278 -3.10 17.16 -16.67
CA PHE A 278 -4.53 17.20 -16.41
C PHE A 278 -5.20 18.13 -17.44
N GLY A 279 -5.55 17.61 -18.61
CA GLY A 279 -6.31 18.37 -19.62
C GLY A 279 -5.85 18.12 -21.06
N ALA A 280 -6.39 18.92 -21.98
CA ALA A 280 -6.07 18.80 -23.41
C ALA A 280 -4.74 19.48 -23.80
N SER A 281 -4.12 20.22 -22.88
CA SER A 281 -2.90 21.00 -23.15
C SER A 281 -2.05 21.16 -21.88
N PRO A 282 -0.70 21.18 -22.01
CA PRO A 282 0.21 21.47 -20.91
C PRO A 282 -0.17 22.77 -20.20
N ALA A 283 -0.31 22.70 -18.88
CA ALA A 283 -0.63 23.87 -18.08
C ALA A 283 0.62 24.68 -17.72
N LEU A 284 1.78 24.02 -17.61
CA LEU A 284 3.06 24.65 -17.35
C LEU A 284 3.81 24.87 -18.67
N THR A 285 3.97 26.13 -19.06
CA THR A 285 4.65 26.54 -20.29
C THR A 285 5.89 27.40 -20.05
N ALA A 286 6.21 27.70 -18.79
CA ALA A 286 7.40 28.47 -18.44
C ALA A 286 8.55 27.53 -18.01
N PRO A 287 9.82 27.94 -18.18
CA PRO A 287 10.98 27.10 -17.84
C PRO A 287 11.01 26.69 -16.37
N ILE A 288 11.43 25.45 -16.10
CA ILE A 288 11.53 24.89 -14.74
C ILE A 288 12.99 24.50 -14.48
N ARG A 289 13.60 25.08 -13.44
CA ARG A 289 14.92 24.66 -12.96
C ARG A 289 14.75 23.84 -11.70
N LEU A 290 15.52 22.77 -11.56
CA LEU A 290 15.47 21.87 -10.42
C LEU A 290 16.84 21.77 -9.77
N ILE A 291 16.90 21.97 -8.47
CA ILE A 291 18.07 21.70 -7.64
C ILE A 291 17.66 20.63 -6.64
N GLN A 292 18.32 19.47 -6.70
CA GLN A 292 18.07 18.35 -5.80
C GLN A 292 19.29 18.11 -4.92
N SER A 293 19.07 18.11 -3.61
CA SER A 293 20.06 17.71 -2.62
C SER A 293 19.78 16.28 -2.13
N CYS A 294 20.77 15.41 -2.16
CA CYS A 294 20.63 14.05 -1.65
C CYS A 294 21.94 13.55 -1.05
N ARG A 295 21.84 12.46 -0.28
CA ARG A 295 23.02 11.70 0.13
C ARG A 295 23.53 10.92 -1.08
N SER A 296 24.83 10.75 -1.18
CA SER A 296 25.46 10.01 -2.28
C SER A 296 25.02 8.55 -2.37
N ASP A 297 24.57 7.96 -1.26
CA ASP A 297 24.13 6.57 -1.17
C ASP A 297 22.60 6.37 -1.30
N ASP A 298 21.84 7.45 -1.53
CA ASP A 298 20.38 7.44 -1.57
C ASP A 298 19.86 8.48 -2.57
N VAL A 299 20.35 8.35 -3.81
CA VAL A 299 19.88 9.15 -4.95
C VAL A 299 18.60 8.54 -5.49
N LEU A 300 17.52 9.30 -5.39
CA LEU A 300 16.18 8.86 -5.78
C LEU A 300 15.84 9.34 -7.19
N MET A 301 15.03 8.54 -7.90
CA MET A 301 14.48 8.87 -9.21
C MET A 301 15.54 9.17 -10.29
N THR A 302 16.67 8.45 -10.25
CA THR A 302 17.80 8.69 -11.16
C THR A 302 17.41 8.49 -12.63
N SER A 303 16.59 7.51 -12.95
CA SER A 303 16.10 7.26 -14.31
C SER A 303 15.27 8.43 -14.82
N GLU A 304 14.37 8.95 -14.00
CA GLU A 304 13.47 10.05 -14.34
C GLU A 304 14.27 11.35 -14.46
N LEU A 305 15.18 11.62 -13.52
CA LEU A 305 16.09 12.77 -13.57
C LEU A 305 16.93 12.78 -14.86
N LEU A 306 17.49 11.63 -15.24
CA LEU A 306 18.22 11.49 -16.50
C LEU A 306 17.30 11.67 -17.71
N GLY A 307 16.08 11.13 -17.66
CA GLY A 307 15.04 11.36 -18.67
C GLY A 307 14.75 12.84 -18.86
N TRP A 308 14.50 13.58 -17.79
CA TRP A 308 14.23 15.02 -17.83
C TRP A 308 15.42 15.83 -18.34
N CYS A 309 16.65 15.41 -18.05
CA CYS A 309 17.85 16.04 -18.59
C CYS A 309 18.03 15.76 -20.10
N ASN A 310 17.74 14.54 -20.55
CA ASN A 310 17.93 14.12 -21.93
C ASN A 310 16.82 14.65 -22.86
N GLU A 311 15.60 14.75 -22.35
CA GLU A 311 14.46 15.35 -23.05
C GLU A 311 14.47 16.87 -23.00
N ALA A 312 15.46 17.49 -22.32
CA ALA A 312 15.58 18.93 -22.16
C ALA A 312 15.88 19.64 -23.49
N VAL A 313 14.85 19.78 -24.31
CA VAL A 313 14.73 20.83 -25.32
C VAL A 313 14.50 22.13 -24.54
N GLN A 314 15.53 22.92 -24.22
CA GLN A 314 15.46 24.29 -23.67
C GLN A 314 14.65 24.58 -22.37
N TRP A 315 13.82 23.67 -21.84
CA TRP A 315 12.81 23.99 -20.81
C TRP A 315 13.21 23.60 -19.38
N TYR A 316 14.16 22.68 -19.20
CA TYR A 316 14.58 22.21 -17.87
C TYR A 316 16.10 22.20 -17.66
N SER A 317 16.53 22.36 -16.42
CA SER A 317 17.93 22.16 -16.01
C SER A 317 17.96 21.59 -14.61
N VAL A 318 18.77 20.55 -14.39
CA VAL A 318 18.91 19.84 -13.12
C VAL A 318 20.30 20.06 -12.56
N LEU A 319 20.39 20.48 -11.29
CA LEU A 319 21.63 20.50 -10.52
C LEU A 319 21.52 19.50 -9.36
N LEU A 320 22.42 18.52 -9.33
CA LEU A 320 22.53 17.57 -8.22
C LEU A 320 23.60 18.02 -7.25
N LEU A 321 23.23 18.12 -5.97
CA LEU A 321 24.12 18.41 -4.86
C LEU A 321 24.19 17.18 -3.96
N PHE A 322 25.42 16.72 -3.71
CA PHE A 322 25.67 15.61 -2.79
C PHE A 322 26.10 16.15 -1.43
N SER A 323 25.37 15.77 -0.38
CA SER A 323 25.86 15.93 0.99
C SER A 323 26.73 14.73 1.36
N LEU A 324 27.92 15.01 1.89
CA LEU A 324 28.78 14.01 2.55
C LEU A 324 28.07 13.37 3.74
#